data_AF-A0A166MCS8-F1
#
_entry.id   AF-A0A166MCS8-F1
#
_cell.length_a   1.000
_cell.length_b   1.000
_cell.length_c   1.000
_cell.angle_alpha   90.00
_cell.angle_beta   90.00
_cell.angle_gamma   90.00
#
_symmetry.space_group_name_H-M   'P 1'
#
loop_
_entity.id
_entity.type
_entity.pdbx_description
1 polymer ?
#
loop_
_entity_poly.entity_id
_entity_poly.type
_entity_poly.pdbx_seq_one_letter_code
_entity_poly.pdbx_strand_id
1 'polypeptide(L)'
;LGGFLLNDIEYSLPLIIKNSELKEQSIINDVNIIFDTVNNLSSVAYKINTDVLEFILEKGIEYDLIIDPDFKHPIEIKKNNHQKLTISENKSLDSFLSKKQLEMNILGLALIFKNVPEFYIPVRLDNRGRIYCMVDYLNYQGLVFSKGEKIYKYDKQSIDYLKIFGGNCFGNGIDKKSYNERVEWVNNNEEDILNFRNGNLIKKADSKLLFIAFCFEYINYHNSLFSNETSYISHFPIQLDATCNGYQ
;
A
#
# COMPACT_ATOMS: atom_id res chain seq x y z
N LEU A 1 -11.44 -19.66 -16.96
CA LEU A 1 -11.96 -19.46 -15.58
C LEU A 1 -11.06 -18.44 -14.90
N GLY A 2 -11.62 -17.41 -14.27
CA GLY A 2 -10.83 -16.24 -13.85
C GLY A 2 -11.11 -15.80 -12.41
N GLY A 3 -10.04 -15.43 -11.70
CA GLY A 3 -10.09 -14.82 -10.38
C GLY A 3 -10.33 -15.82 -9.25
N PHE A 4 -11.55 -15.84 -8.71
CA PHE A 4 -11.86 -16.58 -7.49
C PHE A 4 -12.15 -18.06 -7.75
N LEU A 5 -11.70 -18.89 -6.81
CA LEU A 5 -12.15 -20.27 -6.67
C LEU A 5 -13.14 -20.33 -5.52
N LEU A 6 -14.35 -20.79 -5.79
CA LEU A 6 -15.34 -21.10 -4.77
C LEU A 6 -15.39 -22.63 -4.63
N ASN A 7 -15.44 -23.10 -3.38
CA ASN A 7 -15.55 -24.53 -3.11
C ASN A 7 -16.80 -25.08 -3.80
N ASP A 8 -16.61 -26.10 -4.64
CA ASP A 8 -17.66 -26.83 -5.35
C ASP A 8 -18.55 -25.98 -6.28
N ILE A 9 -18.12 -24.76 -6.63
CA ILE A 9 -18.87 -23.85 -7.50
C ILE A 9 -17.94 -23.30 -8.59
N GLU A 10 -18.31 -23.56 -9.85
CA GLU A 10 -17.70 -22.86 -10.98
C GLU A 10 -18.19 -21.41 -10.99
N TYR A 11 -17.36 -20.52 -10.47
CA TYR A 11 -17.62 -19.09 -10.42
C TYR A 11 -16.58 -18.35 -11.26
N SER A 12 -17.05 -17.49 -12.17
CA SER A 12 -16.15 -16.64 -12.94
C SER A 12 -16.78 -15.26 -13.14
N LEU A 13 -15.95 -14.24 -12.99
CA LEU A 13 -16.31 -12.88 -13.36
C LEU A 13 -15.69 -12.53 -14.71
N PRO A 14 -16.36 -11.73 -15.56
CA PRO A 14 -15.80 -11.29 -16.82
C PRO A 14 -14.48 -10.55 -16.62
N LEU A 15 -13.48 -10.73 -17.48
CA LEU A 15 -12.19 -10.04 -17.28
C LEU A 15 -12.32 -8.50 -17.35
N ILE A 16 -13.17 -8.01 -18.26
CA ILE A 16 -13.49 -6.59 -18.38
C ILE A 16 -14.66 -6.22 -17.45
N ILE A 17 -14.49 -5.13 -16.71
CA ILE A 17 -15.52 -4.50 -15.89
C ILE A 17 -16.54 -3.87 -16.83
N LYS A 18 -17.81 -4.25 -16.64
CA LYS A 18 -18.92 -3.73 -17.44
C LYS A 18 -19.02 -2.21 -17.27
N ASN A 19 -19.07 -1.49 -18.38
CA ASN A 19 -19.33 -0.06 -18.37
C ASN A 19 -20.81 0.19 -18.74
N SER A 20 -21.60 0.69 -17.80
CA SER A 20 -23.04 0.93 -17.98
C SER A 20 -23.36 2.02 -19.00
N GLU A 21 -22.40 2.89 -19.33
CA GLU A 21 -22.59 3.98 -20.29
C GLU A 21 -22.41 3.51 -21.75
N LEU A 22 -21.80 2.35 -21.96
CA LEU A 22 -21.56 1.81 -23.28
C LEU A 22 -22.70 0.89 -23.74
N LYS A 23 -23.22 1.15 -24.94
CA LYS A 23 -24.20 0.28 -25.60
C LYS A 23 -23.62 -1.10 -25.93
N GLU A 24 -22.37 -1.12 -26.40
CA GLU A 24 -21.61 -2.33 -26.71
C GLU A 24 -20.43 -2.45 -25.75
N GLN A 25 -20.24 -3.63 -25.18
CA GLN A 25 -19.15 -3.87 -24.23
C GLN A 25 -17.87 -4.27 -24.98
N SER A 26 -16.72 -3.93 -24.41
CA SER A 26 -15.43 -4.35 -24.94
C SER A 26 -15.30 -5.88 -24.91
N ILE A 27 -14.73 -6.45 -25.98
CA ILE A 27 -14.47 -7.88 -26.14
C ILE A 27 -12.95 -8.06 -26.27
N ILE A 28 -12.41 -9.10 -25.63
CA ILE A 28 -11.01 -9.49 -25.77
C ILE A 28 -10.96 -10.63 -26.79
N ASN A 29 -10.12 -10.49 -27.82
CA ASN A 29 -9.88 -11.57 -28.77
C ASN A 29 -9.12 -12.73 -28.10
N ASP A 30 -9.37 -13.96 -28.54
CA ASP A 30 -8.91 -15.19 -27.86
C ASP A 30 -7.38 -15.33 -27.70
N VAL A 31 -6.59 -14.63 -28.53
CA VAL A 31 -5.13 -14.53 -28.38
C VAL A 31 -4.77 -13.09 -28.07
N ASN A 32 -4.55 -12.81 -26.78
CA ASN A 32 -4.21 -11.46 -26.33
C ASN A 32 -3.28 -11.50 -25.11
N ILE A 33 -2.21 -10.71 -25.18
CA ILE A 33 -1.23 -10.50 -24.09
C ILE A 33 -1.88 -10.03 -22.77
N ILE A 34 -3.11 -9.50 -22.85
CA ILE A 34 -3.93 -9.15 -21.70
C ILE A 34 -4.11 -10.34 -20.74
N PHE A 35 -4.34 -11.55 -21.26
CA PHE A 35 -4.53 -12.72 -20.39
C PHE A 35 -3.26 -13.02 -19.60
N ASP A 36 -2.10 -13.02 -20.26
CA ASP A 36 -0.80 -13.22 -19.60
C ASP A 36 -0.52 -12.12 -18.59
N THR A 37 -0.83 -10.86 -18.92
CA THR A 37 -0.65 -9.72 -18.02
C THR A 37 -1.46 -9.88 -16.73
N VAL A 38 -2.75 -10.19 -16.85
CA VAL A 38 -3.66 -10.36 -15.71
C VAL A 38 -3.29 -11.59 -14.89
N ASN A 39 -2.92 -12.70 -15.55
CA ASN A 39 -2.47 -13.92 -14.87
C ASN A 39 -1.17 -13.67 -14.09
N ASN A 40 -0.19 -12.99 -14.70
CA ASN A 40 1.07 -12.66 -14.04
C ASN A 40 0.84 -11.78 -12.81
N LEU A 41 0.03 -10.72 -12.93
CA LEU A 41 -0.29 -9.85 -11.79
C LEU A 41 -1.06 -10.58 -10.69
N SER A 42 -2.02 -11.44 -11.07
CA SER A 42 -2.81 -12.22 -10.10
C SER A 42 -1.99 -13.34 -9.44
N SER A 43 -0.88 -13.75 -10.05
CA SER A 43 0.02 -14.79 -9.52
C SER A 43 1.01 -14.28 -8.47
N VAL A 44 1.05 -12.97 -8.22
CA VAL A 44 1.92 -12.39 -7.20
C VAL A 44 1.40 -12.79 -5.82
N ALA A 45 2.22 -13.55 -5.10
CA ALA A 45 1.97 -13.91 -3.71
C ALA A 45 2.23 -12.70 -2.81
N TYR A 46 1.31 -12.46 -1.88
CA TYR A 46 1.33 -11.36 -0.93
C TYR A 46 1.21 -11.87 0.51
N LYS A 47 1.77 -11.14 1.47
CA LYS A 47 1.58 -11.41 2.91
C LYS A 47 1.46 -10.11 3.69
N ILE A 48 0.85 -10.16 4.87
CA ILE A 48 0.75 -8.97 5.73
C ILE A 48 2.15 -8.56 6.23
N ASN A 49 2.44 -7.26 6.16
CA ASN A 49 3.59 -6.69 6.86
C ASN A 49 3.28 -6.62 8.36
N THR A 50 3.68 -7.66 9.09
CA THR A 50 3.38 -7.79 10.53
C THR A 50 4.02 -6.70 11.36
N ASP A 51 5.25 -6.29 11.02
CA ASP A 51 5.98 -5.25 11.75
C ASP A 51 5.28 -3.89 11.65
N VAL A 52 4.81 -3.54 10.44
CA VAL A 52 4.03 -2.31 10.23
C VAL A 52 2.65 -2.42 10.85
N LEU A 53 1.97 -3.57 10.72
CA LEU A 53 0.66 -3.78 11.37
C LEU A 53 0.77 -3.61 12.88
N GLU A 54 1.76 -4.22 13.52
CA GLU A 54 2.00 -4.10 14.96
C GLU A 54 2.30 -2.66 15.36
N PHE A 55 3.13 -1.96 14.57
CA PHE A 55 3.38 -0.54 14.80
C PHE A 55 2.10 0.30 14.71
N ILE A 56 1.22 0.04 13.74
CA ILE A 56 -0.07 0.75 13.62
C ILE A 56 -0.95 0.46 14.83
N LEU A 57 -1.02 -0.77 15.30
CA LEU A 57 -1.83 -1.14 16.46
C LEU A 57 -1.32 -0.47 17.75
N GLU A 58 0.00 -0.34 17.90
CA GLU A 58 0.61 0.27 19.08
C GLU A 58 0.60 1.80 19.02
N LYS A 59 0.95 2.37 17.86
CA LYS A 59 1.33 3.79 17.68
C LYS A 59 0.53 4.52 16.61
N GLY A 60 -0.46 3.87 15.99
CA GLY A 60 -1.20 4.43 14.88
C GLY A 60 -1.94 5.73 15.22
N ILE A 61 -2.51 5.83 16.42
CA ILE A 61 -3.16 7.06 16.88
C ILE A 61 -2.13 8.17 17.14
N GLU A 62 -0.99 7.85 17.76
CA GLU A 62 0.07 8.81 18.10
C GLU A 62 0.64 9.52 16.85
N TYR A 63 0.72 8.80 15.73
CA TYR A 63 1.27 9.31 14.47
C TYR A 63 0.21 9.63 13.40
N ASP A 64 -1.07 9.69 13.75
CA ASP A 64 -2.19 9.93 12.82
C ASP A 64 -2.23 8.95 11.62
N LEU A 65 -1.84 7.69 11.84
CA LEU A 65 -1.92 6.63 10.82
C LEU A 65 -3.34 6.06 10.70
N ILE A 66 -4.10 6.13 11.79
CA ILE A 66 -5.48 5.62 11.88
C ILE A 66 -6.34 6.62 12.65
N ILE A 67 -7.63 6.64 12.33
CA ILE A 67 -8.63 7.34 13.12
C ILE A 67 -8.84 6.56 14.42
N ASP A 68 -8.76 7.27 15.56
CA ASP A 68 -9.10 6.72 16.87
C ASP A 68 -10.50 6.07 16.84
N PRO A 69 -10.62 4.75 17.11
CA PRO A 69 -11.90 4.04 17.13
C PRO A 69 -12.93 4.66 18.07
N ASP A 70 -12.50 5.26 19.18
CA ASP A 70 -13.37 5.86 20.19
C ASP A 70 -13.67 7.34 19.90
N PHE A 71 -12.97 7.95 18.95
CA PHE A 71 -13.24 9.34 18.57
C PHE A 71 -14.62 9.49 17.92
N LYS A 72 -15.41 10.39 18.51
CA LYS A 72 -16.73 10.81 18.01
C LYS A 72 -16.63 12.18 17.40
N HIS A 73 -16.98 12.29 16.13
CA HIS A 73 -16.90 13.55 15.41
C HIS A 73 -17.89 14.57 16.00
N PRO A 74 -17.53 15.86 16.16
CA PRO A 74 -18.45 16.85 16.76
C PRO A 74 -19.81 16.96 16.04
N ILE A 75 -19.82 16.80 14.71
CA ILE A 75 -21.04 16.80 13.91
C ILE A 75 -21.91 15.55 14.18
N GLU A 76 -21.28 14.41 14.47
CA GLU A 76 -21.99 13.19 14.87
C GLU A 76 -22.72 13.40 16.20
N ILE A 77 -22.06 14.05 17.16
CA ILE A 77 -22.66 14.40 18.46
C ILE A 77 -23.86 15.34 18.25
N LYS A 78 -23.72 16.38 17.41
CA LYS A 78 -24.84 17.26 17.04
C LYS A 78 -26.01 16.48 16.45
N LYS A 79 -25.74 15.56 15.50
CA LYS A 79 -26.73 14.70 14.85
C LYS A 79 -27.48 13.84 15.87
N ASN A 80 -26.75 13.20 16.79
CA ASN A 80 -27.29 12.35 17.84
C ASN A 80 -28.15 13.14 18.85
N ASN A 81 -27.86 14.43 19.04
CA ASN A 81 -28.69 15.35 19.81
C ASN A 81 -29.87 15.93 19.01
N HIS A 82 -30.22 15.33 17.86
CA HIS A 82 -31.31 15.74 16.97
C HIS A 82 -31.21 17.20 16.45
N GLN A 83 -30.00 17.77 16.41
CA GLN A 83 -29.81 19.10 15.85
C GLN A 83 -29.80 19.04 14.32
N LYS A 84 -30.41 20.05 13.69
CA LYS A 84 -30.45 20.16 12.22
C LYS A 84 -29.05 20.48 11.69
N LEU A 85 -28.54 19.60 10.83
CA LEU A 85 -27.25 19.79 10.15
C LEU A 85 -27.43 20.52 8.82
N THR A 86 -26.45 21.34 8.47
CA THR A 86 -26.32 21.88 7.11
C THR A 86 -25.92 20.79 6.11
N ILE A 87 -26.08 21.07 4.81
CA ILE A 87 -25.63 20.13 3.74
C ILE A 87 -24.13 19.91 3.82
N SER A 88 -23.35 20.96 4.10
CA SER A 88 -21.90 20.88 4.25
C SER A 88 -21.49 20.02 5.44
N GLU A 89 -22.15 20.17 6.58
CA GLU A 89 -21.91 19.35 7.77
C GLU A 89 -22.23 17.87 7.52
N ASN A 90 -23.33 17.56 6.83
CA ASN A 90 -23.65 16.18 6.46
C ASN A 90 -22.56 15.58 5.55
N LYS A 91 -22.16 16.28 4.49
CA LYS A 91 -21.08 15.81 3.59
C LYS A 91 -19.76 15.57 4.32
N SER A 92 -19.41 16.47 5.24
CA SER A 92 -18.19 16.34 6.05
C SER A 92 -18.25 15.12 6.97
N LEU A 93 -19.38 14.92 7.66
CA LEU A 93 -19.59 13.76 8.52
C LEU A 93 -19.57 12.44 7.71
N ASP A 94 -20.27 12.38 6.58
CA ASP A 94 -20.31 11.18 5.74
C ASP A 94 -18.92 10.82 5.21
N SER A 95 -18.12 11.82 4.80
CA SER A 95 -16.72 11.63 4.40
C SER A 95 -15.88 11.06 5.54
N PHE A 96 -15.99 11.64 6.74
CA PHE A 96 -15.29 11.16 7.94
C PHE A 96 -15.66 9.72 8.29
N LEU A 97 -16.96 9.41 8.37
CA LEU A 97 -17.45 8.07 8.73
C LEU A 97 -17.05 7.03 7.68
N SER A 98 -17.11 7.37 6.39
CA SER A 98 -16.67 6.48 5.31
C SER A 98 -15.18 6.17 5.41
N LYS A 99 -14.35 7.19 5.69
CA LYS A 99 -12.91 7.00 5.91
C LYS A 99 -12.63 6.11 7.13
N LYS A 100 -13.29 6.38 8.26
CA LYS A 100 -13.16 5.56 9.48
C LYS A 100 -13.55 4.10 9.24
N GLN A 101 -14.67 3.86 8.54
CA GLN A 101 -15.10 2.50 8.22
C GLN A 101 -14.13 1.78 7.28
N LEU A 102 -13.61 2.48 6.26
CA LEU A 102 -12.61 1.94 5.34
C LEU A 102 -11.36 1.49 6.10
N GLU A 103 -10.80 2.35 6.95
CA GLU A 103 -9.63 2.03 7.78
C GLU A 103 -9.88 0.83 8.69
N MET A 104 -11.03 0.80 9.38
CA MET A 104 -11.40 -0.32 10.26
C MET A 104 -11.53 -1.65 9.49
N ASN A 105 -12.10 -1.63 8.28
CA ASN A 105 -12.20 -2.83 7.44
C ASN A 105 -10.82 -3.32 6.98
N ILE A 106 -9.93 -2.42 6.58
CA ILE A 106 -8.56 -2.75 6.18
C ILE A 106 -7.81 -3.38 7.36
N LEU A 107 -7.86 -2.78 8.55
CA LEU A 107 -7.20 -3.30 9.75
C LEU A 107 -7.79 -4.63 10.21
N GLY A 108 -9.12 -4.76 10.17
CA GLY A 108 -9.81 -6.02 10.50
C GLY A 108 -9.37 -7.16 9.60
N LEU A 109 -9.30 -6.92 8.28
CA LEU A 109 -8.78 -7.90 7.33
C LEU A 109 -7.28 -8.16 7.54
N ALA A 110 -6.47 -7.14 7.77
CA ALA A 110 -5.04 -7.33 8.04
C ALA A 110 -4.80 -8.19 9.30
N LEU A 111 -5.62 -8.05 10.34
CA LEU A 111 -5.57 -8.91 11.53
C LEU A 111 -5.97 -10.36 11.23
N ILE A 112 -7.02 -10.57 10.44
CA ILE A 112 -7.46 -11.91 10.01
C ILE A 112 -6.36 -12.60 9.19
N PHE A 113 -5.73 -11.86 8.28
CA PHE A 113 -4.70 -12.37 7.38
C PHE A 113 -3.29 -12.35 7.97
N LYS A 114 -3.09 -11.85 9.21
CA LYS A 114 -1.77 -11.68 9.84
C LYS A 114 -0.91 -12.94 9.81
N ASN A 115 -1.54 -14.09 10.05
CA ASN A 115 -0.87 -15.40 10.12
C ASN A 115 -1.04 -16.24 8.85
N VAL A 116 -1.64 -15.67 7.80
CA VAL A 116 -1.75 -16.33 6.50
C VAL A 116 -0.39 -16.24 5.80
N PRO A 117 0.27 -17.36 5.44
CA PRO A 117 1.62 -17.33 4.87
C PRO A 117 1.71 -16.54 3.57
N GLU A 118 0.69 -16.71 2.72
CA GLU A 118 0.53 -15.99 1.47
C GLU A 118 -0.95 -15.96 1.04
N PHE A 119 -1.33 -14.89 0.35
CA PHE A 119 -2.61 -14.74 -0.32
C PHE A 119 -2.40 -14.06 -1.69
N TYR A 120 -3.39 -14.20 -2.55
CA TYR A 120 -3.31 -13.74 -3.95
C TYR A 120 -4.46 -12.77 -4.22
N ILE A 121 -4.16 -11.70 -4.96
CA ILE A 121 -5.13 -10.65 -5.26
C ILE A 121 -5.44 -10.70 -6.76
N PRO A 122 -6.59 -11.28 -7.16
CA PRO A 122 -6.95 -11.30 -8.57
C PRO A 122 -7.30 -9.89 -9.06
N VAL A 123 -6.99 -9.61 -10.32
CA VAL A 123 -7.22 -8.31 -10.95
C VAL A 123 -8.14 -8.39 -12.17
N ARG A 124 -8.78 -7.27 -12.50
CA ARG A 124 -9.66 -7.08 -13.67
C ARG A 124 -9.35 -5.76 -14.37
N LEU A 125 -9.89 -5.58 -15.56
CA LEU A 125 -9.64 -4.43 -16.41
C LEU A 125 -10.89 -3.58 -16.58
N ASP A 126 -10.78 -2.25 -16.63
CA ASP A 126 -11.86 -1.44 -17.20
C ASP A 126 -11.87 -1.48 -18.75
N ASN A 127 -12.84 -0.81 -19.36
CA ASN A 127 -12.96 -0.71 -20.82
C ASN A 127 -11.80 0.07 -21.49
N ARG A 128 -10.90 0.67 -20.70
CA ARG A 128 -9.70 1.38 -21.15
C ARG A 128 -8.42 0.59 -20.90
N GLY A 129 -8.52 -0.63 -20.37
CA GLY A 129 -7.40 -1.50 -20.06
C GLY A 129 -6.68 -1.16 -18.74
N ARG A 130 -7.25 -0.31 -17.88
CA ARG A 130 -6.69 -0.04 -16.54
C ARG A 130 -6.99 -1.21 -15.61
N ILE A 131 -6.00 -1.58 -14.81
CA ILE A 131 -6.05 -2.74 -13.92
C ILE A 131 -6.59 -2.33 -12.54
N TYR A 132 -7.51 -3.15 -12.01
CA TYR A 132 -8.15 -2.98 -10.71
C TYR A 132 -8.11 -4.28 -9.92
N CYS A 133 -7.85 -4.20 -8.62
CA CYS A 133 -8.03 -5.33 -7.72
C CYS A 133 -9.50 -5.74 -7.65
N MET A 134 -9.77 -7.05 -7.61
CA MET A 134 -11.13 -7.57 -7.39
C MET A 134 -11.52 -7.59 -5.92
N VAL A 135 -10.56 -7.52 -5.00
CA VAL A 135 -10.78 -7.53 -3.56
C VAL A 135 -11.08 -6.13 -3.05
N ASP A 136 -12.03 -6.05 -2.12
CA ASP A 136 -12.33 -4.81 -1.41
C ASP A 136 -11.38 -4.61 -0.23
N TYR A 137 -11.12 -3.34 0.08
CA TYR A 137 -10.36 -2.88 1.26
C TYR A 137 -8.87 -3.26 1.25
N LEU A 138 -8.52 -4.52 1.55
CA LEU A 138 -7.13 -4.97 1.70
C LEU A 138 -6.57 -5.40 0.34
N ASN A 139 -5.72 -4.57 -0.25
CA ASN A 139 -5.05 -4.85 -1.52
C ASN A 139 -3.54 -4.50 -1.47
N TYR A 140 -2.82 -4.78 -2.56
CA TYR A 140 -1.37 -4.61 -2.64
C TYR A 140 -0.88 -3.15 -2.62
N GLN A 141 -1.78 -2.16 -2.66
CA GLN A 141 -1.43 -0.74 -2.51
C GLN A 141 -1.34 -0.32 -1.04
N GLY A 142 -1.60 -1.23 -0.08
CA GLY A 142 -1.64 -0.97 1.36
C GLY A 142 -0.57 -1.73 2.17
N LEU A 143 -0.99 -2.34 3.29
CA LEU A 143 -0.16 -2.95 4.35
C LEU A 143 0.48 -4.30 3.99
N VAL A 144 0.77 -4.51 2.73
CA VAL A 144 1.02 -5.83 2.17
C VAL A 144 2.43 -5.88 1.59
N PHE A 145 3.17 -6.92 1.93
CA PHE A 145 4.43 -7.28 1.30
C PHE A 145 4.22 -8.21 0.11
N SER A 146 5.08 -8.11 -0.89
CA SER A 146 5.13 -9.07 -1.99
C SER A 146 6.05 -10.25 -1.65
N LYS A 147 6.08 -11.24 -2.55
CA LYS A 147 7.09 -12.30 -2.57
C LYS A 147 8.49 -11.71 -2.33
N GLY A 148 9.25 -12.37 -1.46
CA GLY A 148 10.60 -11.95 -1.12
C GLY A 148 11.57 -12.11 -2.29
N GLU A 149 12.36 -11.09 -2.55
CA GLU A 149 13.42 -11.08 -3.55
C GLU A 149 14.80 -11.08 -2.88
N LYS A 150 15.74 -11.81 -3.47
CA LYS A 150 17.11 -11.91 -2.97
C LYS A 150 17.91 -10.71 -3.46
N ILE A 151 18.36 -9.87 -2.53
CA ILE A 151 19.19 -8.69 -2.81
C ILE A 151 20.61 -8.95 -2.31
N TYR A 152 21.60 -8.82 -3.19
CA TYR A 152 23.01 -8.97 -2.82
C TYR A 152 23.54 -7.71 -2.15
N LYS A 153 24.26 -7.86 -1.04
CA LYS A 153 24.79 -6.72 -0.25
C LYS A 153 25.83 -5.89 -1.02
N TYR A 154 26.48 -6.50 -2.00
CA TYR A 154 27.42 -5.82 -2.90
C TYR A 154 26.75 -5.12 -4.08
N ASP A 155 25.44 -5.35 -4.31
CA ASP A 155 24.70 -4.70 -5.38
C ASP A 155 24.32 -3.28 -4.98
N LYS A 156 25.25 -2.35 -5.19
CA LYS A 156 25.06 -0.94 -4.88
C LYS A 156 23.82 -0.37 -5.58
N GLN A 157 23.47 -0.83 -6.78
CA GLN A 157 22.34 -0.28 -7.52
C GLN A 157 21.02 -0.62 -6.83
N SER A 158 20.81 -1.87 -6.43
CA SER A 158 19.62 -2.27 -5.67
C SER A 158 19.51 -1.53 -4.34
N ILE A 159 20.63 -1.36 -3.62
CA ILE A 159 20.65 -0.62 -2.35
C ILE A 159 20.37 0.88 -2.57
N ASP A 160 20.93 1.48 -3.62
CA ASP A 160 20.65 2.86 -3.98
C ASP A 160 19.14 3.03 -4.32
N TYR A 161 18.51 2.08 -5.02
CA TYR A 161 17.06 2.11 -5.27
C TYR A 161 16.22 2.04 -3.99
N LEU A 162 16.61 1.20 -3.01
CA LEU A 162 15.96 1.18 -1.69
C LEU A 162 16.03 2.57 -1.03
N LYS A 163 17.20 3.21 -1.06
CA LYS A 163 17.42 4.54 -0.47
C LYS A 163 16.67 5.65 -1.23
N ILE A 164 16.66 5.61 -2.56
CA ILE A 164 15.87 6.51 -3.40
C ILE A 164 14.40 6.42 -3.02
N PHE A 165 13.89 5.20 -2.89
CA PHE A 165 12.49 4.99 -2.51
C PHE A 165 12.21 5.44 -1.08
N GLY A 166 13.15 5.28 -0.15
CA GLY A 166 13.06 5.87 1.19
C GLY A 166 12.89 7.40 1.16
N GLY A 167 13.65 8.10 0.32
CA GLY A 167 13.47 9.52 0.07
C GLY A 167 12.09 9.86 -0.51
N ASN A 168 11.56 9.03 -1.41
CA ASN A 168 10.20 9.19 -1.95
C ASN A 168 9.13 9.00 -0.87
N CYS A 169 9.29 7.99 -0.01
CA CYS A 169 8.39 7.70 1.09
C CYS A 169 8.34 8.85 2.10
N PHE A 170 9.49 9.49 2.36
CA PHE A 170 9.57 10.66 3.23
C PHE A 170 8.89 11.89 2.62
N GLY A 171 9.05 12.12 1.31
CA GLY A 171 8.49 13.29 0.63
C GLY A 171 9.13 14.60 1.08
N ASN A 172 8.31 15.63 1.37
CA ASN A 172 8.73 16.97 1.79
C ASN A 172 9.73 17.63 0.81
N GLY A 173 9.58 17.36 -0.47
CA GLY A 173 10.46 17.87 -1.51
C GLY A 173 11.73 17.07 -1.72
N ILE A 174 12.01 16.03 -0.90
CA ILE A 174 13.09 15.06 -1.16
C ILE A 174 12.76 14.20 -2.39
N ASP A 175 11.48 13.85 -2.56
CA ASP A 175 10.92 13.16 -3.74
C ASP A 175 11.12 13.92 -5.07
N LYS A 176 11.45 15.21 -5.00
CA LYS A 176 11.72 16.09 -6.15
C LYS A 176 13.19 16.28 -6.44
N LYS A 177 14.07 15.81 -5.56
CA LYS A 177 15.53 15.88 -5.70
C LYS A 177 16.05 14.85 -6.69
N SER A 178 17.30 15.00 -7.12
CA SER A 178 17.97 13.97 -7.91
C SER A 178 18.11 12.65 -7.13
N TYR A 179 18.30 11.53 -7.82
CA TYR A 179 18.48 10.24 -7.16
C TYR A 179 19.67 10.24 -6.19
N ASN A 180 20.78 10.87 -6.56
CA ASN A 180 21.96 10.98 -5.68
C ASN A 180 21.65 11.77 -4.40
N GLU A 181 20.94 12.90 -4.50
CA GLU A 181 20.53 13.68 -3.33
C GLU A 181 19.57 12.92 -2.42
N ARG A 182 18.70 12.06 -2.97
CA ARG A 182 17.81 11.19 -2.17
C ARG A 182 18.61 10.12 -1.41
N VAL A 183 19.59 9.50 -2.06
CA VAL A 183 20.51 8.54 -1.42
C VAL A 183 21.30 9.24 -0.30
N GLU A 184 21.84 10.42 -0.58
CA GLU A 184 22.59 11.21 0.39
C GLU A 184 21.72 11.62 1.58
N TRP A 185 20.46 12.00 1.34
CA TRP A 185 19.52 12.28 2.43
C TRP A 185 19.31 11.08 3.34
N VAL A 186 19.14 9.86 2.80
CA VAL A 186 19.02 8.64 3.61
C VAL A 186 20.30 8.40 4.42
N ASN A 187 21.48 8.53 3.81
CA ASN A 187 22.75 8.35 4.53
C ASN A 187 22.91 9.36 5.68
N ASN A 188 22.57 10.63 5.44
CA ASN A 188 22.69 11.70 6.43
C ASN A 188 21.68 11.57 7.59
N ASN A 189 20.59 10.82 7.40
CA ASN A 189 19.55 10.58 8.40
C ASN A 189 19.53 9.12 8.88
N GLU A 190 20.58 8.35 8.61
CA GLU A 190 20.62 6.91 8.89
C GLU A 190 20.34 6.59 10.36
N GLU A 191 20.92 7.35 11.30
CA GLU A 191 20.68 7.16 12.74
C GLU A 191 19.20 7.33 13.11
N ASP A 192 18.56 8.38 12.60
CA ASP A 192 17.12 8.62 12.82
C ASP A 192 16.24 7.59 12.10
N ILE A 193 16.68 7.03 10.97
CA ILE A 193 15.95 5.96 10.26
C ILE A 193 16.04 4.65 11.04
N LEU A 194 17.23 4.30 11.54
CA LEU A 194 17.43 3.11 12.37
C LEU A 194 16.70 3.24 13.72
N ASN A 195 16.59 4.47 14.24
CA ASN A 195 15.86 4.80 15.46
C ASN A 195 14.52 5.51 15.18
N PHE A 196 13.82 5.18 14.08
CA PHE A 196 12.64 5.94 13.62
C PHE A 196 11.52 6.06 14.66
N ARG A 197 11.47 5.15 15.64
CA ARG A 197 10.54 5.19 16.78
C ARG A 197 10.71 6.42 17.68
N ASN A 198 11.81 7.15 17.57
CA ASN A 198 11.99 8.47 18.21
C ASN A 198 11.03 9.54 17.65
N GLY A 199 10.40 9.27 16.49
CA GLY A 199 9.39 10.12 15.86
C GLY A 199 9.93 11.34 15.13
N ASN A 200 11.25 11.57 15.09
CA ASN A 200 11.88 12.75 14.50
C ASN A 200 11.56 12.90 13.01
N LEU A 201 11.56 11.79 12.28
CA LEU A 201 11.28 11.74 10.84
C LEU A 201 9.83 11.39 10.53
N ILE A 202 9.22 10.43 11.26
CA ILE A 202 7.84 9.99 11.00
C ILE A 202 6.88 11.18 11.00
N LYS A 203 6.99 12.08 11.98
CA LYS A 203 6.08 13.24 12.11
C LYS A 203 6.18 14.21 10.94
N LYS A 204 7.30 14.20 10.22
CA LYS A 204 7.56 15.08 9.09
C LYS A 204 7.15 14.43 7.78
N ALA A 205 7.24 13.11 7.64
CA ALA A 205 7.01 12.40 6.39
C ALA A 205 5.61 12.69 5.77
N ASP A 206 5.57 12.92 4.45
CA ASP A 206 4.32 13.13 3.70
C ASP A 206 3.47 11.85 3.69
N SER A 207 4.12 10.70 3.48
CA SER A 207 3.49 9.38 3.57
C SER A 207 4.07 8.61 4.74
N LYS A 208 3.57 8.90 5.95
CA LYS A 208 4.03 8.29 7.21
C LYS A 208 4.04 6.76 7.15
N LEU A 209 2.99 6.16 6.59
CA LEU A 209 2.86 4.70 6.52
C LEU A 209 3.93 4.06 5.61
N LEU A 210 4.14 4.61 4.41
CA LEU A 210 5.18 4.12 3.50
C LEU A 210 6.57 4.36 4.09
N PHE A 211 6.79 5.49 4.74
CA PHE A 211 8.06 5.79 5.38
C PHE A 211 8.38 4.83 6.53
N ILE A 212 7.39 4.48 7.35
CA ILE A 212 7.55 3.45 8.40
C ILE A 212 7.88 2.09 7.80
N ALA A 213 7.18 1.68 6.73
CA ALA A 213 7.48 0.43 6.03
C ALA A 213 8.91 0.42 5.47
N PHE A 214 9.37 1.53 4.90
CA PHE A 214 10.75 1.73 4.50
C PHE A 214 11.73 1.64 5.67
N CYS A 215 11.44 2.26 6.82
CA CYS A 215 12.31 2.20 8.00
C CYS A 215 12.52 0.76 8.48
N PHE A 216 11.45 -0.04 8.53
CA PHE A 216 11.56 -1.48 8.85
C PHE A 216 12.43 -2.23 7.83
N GLU A 217 12.22 -1.99 6.54
CA GLU A 217 13.05 -2.60 5.49
C GLU A 217 14.52 -2.17 5.58
N TYR A 218 14.78 -0.89 5.86
CA TYR A 218 16.14 -0.36 6.00
C TYR A 218 16.84 -0.97 7.23
N ILE A 219 16.12 -1.18 8.33
CA ILE A 219 16.63 -1.90 9.51
C ILE A 219 16.95 -3.35 9.15
N ASN A 220 16.10 -4.03 8.38
CA ASN A 220 16.37 -5.40 7.91
C ASN A 220 17.64 -5.46 7.07
N TYR A 221 17.80 -4.53 6.12
CA TYR A 221 19.01 -4.39 5.34
C TYR A 221 20.24 -4.12 6.23
N HIS A 222 20.17 -3.13 7.11
CA HIS A 222 21.28 -2.76 7.99
C HIS A 222 21.69 -3.91 8.91
N ASN A 223 20.73 -4.59 9.54
CA ASN A 223 20.98 -5.76 10.37
C ASN A 223 21.63 -6.90 9.57
N SER A 224 21.25 -7.07 8.31
CA SER A 224 21.87 -8.06 7.43
C SER A 224 23.37 -7.79 7.27
N LEU A 225 23.85 -6.55 7.32
CA LEU A 225 25.27 -6.23 7.14
C LEU A 225 26.18 -6.85 8.21
N PHE A 226 25.64 -7.19 9.38
CA PHE A 226 26.38 -7.88 10.45
C PHE A 226 26.36 -9.42 10.32
N SER A 227 25.64 -9.96 9.33
CA SER A 227 25.62 -11.41 9.04
C SER A 227 26.68 -11.78 7.99
N ASN A 228 27.20 -13.01 8.08
CA ASN A 228 28.15 -13.57 7.10
C ASN A 228 27.52 -13.90 5.73
N GLU A 229 26.21 -13.70 5.55
CA GLU A 229 25.54 -13.95 4.29
C GLU A 229 25.93 -12.91 3.24
N THR A 230 25.88 -13.25 1.95
CA THR A 230 26.21 -12.30 0.87
C THR A 230 25.00 -11.47 0.40
N SER A 231 23.81 -11.79 0.91
CA SER A 231 22.52 -11.25 0.48
C SER A 231 21.54 -11.22 1.63
N TYR A 232 20.42 -10.51 1.47
CA TYR A 232 19.25 -10.59 2.33
C TYR A 232 17.99 -10.75 1.46
N ILE A 233 16.88 -11.14 2.08
CA ILE A 233 15.58 -11.23 1.38
C ILE A 233 14.78 -9.97 1.67
N SER A 234 14.56 -9.15 0.65
CA SER A 234 13.68 -7.98 0.71
C SER A 234 12.26 -8.38 0.35
N HIS A 235 11.28 -7.93 1.12
CA HIS A 235 9.86 -8.11 0.78
C HIS A 235 9.16 -6.79 0.46
N PHE A 236 9.94 -5.70 0.43
CA PHE A 236 9.43 -4.35 0.32
C PHE A 236 9.30 -3.95 -1.15
N PRO A 237 8.07 -3.73 -1.66
CA PRO A 237 7.89 -3.33 -3.04
C PRO A 237 8.35 -1.89 -3.27
N ILE A 238 9.32 -1.70 -4.16
CA ILE A 238 9.77 -0.37 -4.59
C ILE A 238 8.83 0.14 -5.69
N GLN A 239 8.06 1.18 -5.40
CA GLN A 239 7.16 1.80 -6.37
C GLN A 239 7.90 2.86 -7.18
N LEU A 240 7.87 2.71 -8.50
CA LEU A 240 8.38 3.69 -9.46
C LEU A 240 7.19 4.39 -10.10
N ASP A 241 6.97 5.64 -9.73
CA ASP A 241 5.97 6.50 -10.36
C ASP A 241 6.63 7.47 -11.34
N ALA A 242 5.94 7.73 -12.44
CA ALA A 242 6.40 8.61 -13.49
C ALA A 242 5.60 9.91 -13.51
N THR A 243 6.32 11.02 -13.62
CA THR A 243 5.72 12.35 -13.59
C THR A 243 4.83 12.56 -14.82
N CYS A 244 3.53 12.74 -14.59
CA CYS A 244 2.54 13.03 -15.63
C CYS A 244 2.47 11.97 -16.74
N ASN A 245 2.19 10.71 -16.37
CA ASN A 245 1.99 9.57 -17.29
C ASN A 245 1.08 9.82 -18.52
N GLY A 246 0.18 10.81 -18.46
CA GLY A 246 -0.68 11.15 -19.62
C GLY A 246 -0.04 12.13 -20.62
N TYR A 247 1.02 12.82 -20.23
CA TYR A 247 1.76 13.79 -21.07
C TYR A 247 3.02 13.19 -21.69
N GLN A 248 3.63 12.21 -21.02
CA GLN A 248 4.77 11.43 -21.53
C GLN A 248 4.36 10.57 -22.74
#